data_AF-A0A2V8KC54-F1
#
_entry.id   AF-A0A2V8KC54-F1
#
_cell.length_a   1.000
_cell.length_b   1.000
_cell.length_c   1.000
_cell.angle_alpha   90.00
_cell.angle_beta   90.00
_cell.angle_gamma   90.00
#
_symmetry.space_group_name_H-M   'P 1'
#
loop_
_entity.id
_entity.type
_entity.pdbx_description
1 polymer ?
#
loop_
_entity_poly.entity_id
_entity_poly.type
_entity_poly.pdbx_seq_one_letter_code
_entity_poly.pdbx_strand_id
1 'polypeptide(L)' 'FLETFIDPARSRGTCYRAANWIPLGLTTGRGKDSQSKKPNRSIKEVLGYPVCYKMGGN' A
#
# COMPACT_ATOMS: atom_id res chain seq x y z
N PHE A 1 -2.22 2.11 -12.39
CA PHE A 1 -1.46 2.46 -11.17
C PHE A 1 -0.69 1.22 -10.75
N LEU A 2 0.52 1.35 -10.22
CA LEU A 2 1.24 0.22 -9.62
C LEU A 2 1.10 0.32 -8.11
N GLU A 3 0.88 -0.80 -7.41
CA GLU A 3 0.69 -0.83 -5.95
C GLU A 3 1.62 -1.86 -5.31
N THR A 4 2.10 -1.57 -4.09
CA THR A 4 2.91 -2.48 -3.27
C THR A 4 2.47 -2.42 -1.82
N PHE A 5 2.77 -3.48 -1.07
CA PHE A 5 2.38 -3.64 0.33
C PHE A 5 3.60 -3.80 1.22
N ILE A 6 3.79 -2.86 2.13
CA ILE A 6 4.92 -2.85 3.07
C ILE A 6 4.42 -3.12 4.47
N ASP A 7 5.09 -3.99 5.20
CA ASP A 7 4.83 -4.17 6.62
C ASP A 7 5.63 -3.12 7.41
N PRO A 8 5.00 -2.06 7.97
CA PRO A 8 5.68 -0.97 8.65
C PRO A 8 6.43 -1.44 9.90
N ALA A 9 6.06 -2.60 10.47
CA ALA A 9 6.77 -3.19 11.61
C ALA A 9 8.11 -3.83 11.21
N ARG A 10 8.31 -4.13 9.91
CA ARG A 10 9.53 -4.76 9.39
C ARG A 10 10.36 -3.84 8.50
N SER A 11 9.72 -2.92 7.78
CA SER A 11 10.38 -1.99 6.87
C SER A 11 9.60 -0.69 6.78
N ARG A 12 10.30 0.44 6.79
CA ARG A 12 9.71 1.78 6.63
C ARG A 12 9.37 2.13 5.18
N GLY A 13 9.70 1.27 4.22
CA GLY A 13 9.46 1.55 2.81
C GLY A 13 10.27 2.71 2.23
N THR A 14 11.42 3.04 2.84
CA THR A 14 12.22 4.23 2.51
C THR A 14 12.61 4.29 1.03
N CYS A 15 12.97 3.16 0.41
CA CYS A 15 13.31 3.11 -1.02
C CYS A 15 12.12 3.46 -1.93
N TYR A 16 10.92 2.99 -1.59
CA TYR A 16 9.70 3.31 -2.34
C TYR A 16 9.33 4.78 -2.17
N ARG A 17 9.39 5.31 -0.94
CA ARG A 17 9.16 6.74 -0.66
C ARG A 17 10.16 7.64 -1.41
N ALA A 18 11.44 7.25 -1.43
CA ALA A 18 12.47 7.94 -2.18
C ALA A 18 12.24 7.90 -3.71
N ALA A 19 11.61 6.83 -4.22
CA ALA A 19 11.22 6.68 -5.61
C ALA A 19 9.88 7.35 -5.95
N ASN A 20 9.41 8.30 -5.15
CA ASN A 20 8.14 9.02 -5.33
C ASN A 20 6.89 8.13 -5.29
N TRP A 21 6.91 7.02 -4.54
CA TRP A 21 5.70 6.27 -4.25
C TRP A 21 4.86 6.98 -3.20
N ILE A 22 3.54 6.98 -3.40
CA ILE A 22 2.57 7.73 -2.61
C ILE A 22 1.86 6.77 -1.64
N PRO A 23 1.75 7.09 -0.34
CA PRO A 23 0.94 6.31 0.61
C PRO A 23 -0.54 6.44 0.30
N LEU A 24 -1.19 5.30 0.09
CA LEU A 24 -2.61 5.17 -0.20
C LEU A 24 -3.44 4.79 1.04
N GLY A 25 -2.80 4.23 2.07
CA GLY A 25 -3.45 3.87 3.33
C GLY A 25 -2.90 2.59 3.95
N LEU A 26 -3.62 2.06 4.94
CA LEU A 26 -3.27 0.83 5.64
C LEU A 26 -4.25 -0.30 5.30
N THR A 27 -3.77 -1.53 5.18
CA THR A 27 -4.63 -2.71 5.12
C THR A 27 -5.27 -2.95 6.48
N THR A 28 -6.45 -3.57 6.49
CA THR A 28 -7.17 -3.84 7.75
C THR A 28 -6.59 -5.00 8.56
N GLY A 29 -5.51 -5.63 8.10
CA GLY A 29 -4.87 -6.78 8.78
C GLY A 29 -5.76 -8.01 8.85
N ARG A 30 -6.66 -8.20 7.88
CA ARG A 30 -7.61 -9.33 7.83
C ARG A 30 -7.27 -10.28 6.70
N GLY A 31 -7.26 -11.58 6.99
CA GLY A 31 -7.28 -12.62 5.96
C GLY A 31 -8.59 -12.61 5.17
N LYS A 32 -8.56 -13.18 3.95
CA LYS A 32 -9.70 -13.28 3.03
C LYS A 32 -10.98 -13.82 3.71
N ASP A 33 -10.81 -14.85 4.54
CA ASP A 33 -11.93 -15.56 5.20
C ASP A 33 -12.07 -15.18 6.69
N SER A 34 -11.66 -13.97 7.08
CA SER A 34 -11.78 -13.53 8.47
C SER A 34 -13.23 -13.28 8.87
N GLN A 35 -13.79 -14.15 9.72
CA GLN A 35 -15.12 -13.98 10.32
C GLN A 35 -15.16 -12.91 11.43
N SER A 36 -14.01 -12.39 11.86
CA SER A 36 -13.91 -11.35 12.88
C SER A 36 -13.41 -10.04 12.30
N LYS A 37 -13.90 -8.91 12.85
CA LYS A 37 -13.39 -7.57 12.56
C LYS A 37 -12.02 -7.30 13.21
N LYS A 38 -11.57 -8.19 14.11
CA LYS A 38 -10.25 -8.11 14.76
C LYS A 38 -9.14 -8.41 13.74
N PRO A 39 -8.07 -7.59 13.68
CA PRO A 39 -6.92 -7.90 12.85
C PRO A 39 -6.27 -9.20 13.31
N ASN A 40 -6.05 -10.13 12.37
CA ASN A 40 -5.41 -11.43 12.61
C ASN A 40 -4.10 -11.59 11.81
N ARG A 41 -3.74 -10.58 11.02
CA ARG A 41 -2.53 -10.49 10.21
C ARG A 41 -1.87 -9.13 10.39
N SER A 42 -0.62 -9.01 9.96
CA SER A 42 0.06 -7.72 9.99
C SER A 42 -0.64 -6.70 9.11
N ILE A 43 -0.83 -5.50 9.67
CA ILE A 43 -1.34 -4.32 8.97
C ILE A 43 -0.22 -3.84 8.06
N LYS A 44 -0.51 -3.68 6.76
CA LYS A 44 0.46 -3.26 5.75
C LYS A 44 0.15 -1.85 5.28
N GLU A 45 1.16 -1.04 5.06
CA GLU A 45 1.07 0.21 4.32
C GLU A 45 1.00 -0.08 2.83
N VAL A 46 -0.02 0.48 2.17
CA VAL A 46 -0.20 0.43 0.72
C VAL A 46 0.46 1.67 0.15
N LEU A 47 1.44 1.46 -0.72
CA LEU A 47 2.08 2.50 -1.51
C LEU A 47 1.70 2.28 -2.96
N GLY A 48 1.51 3.36 -3.70
CA GLY A 48 1.33 3.24 -5.14
C GLY A 48 2.10 4.28 -5.95
N TYR A 49 2.39 3.89 -7.18
CA TYR A 49 3.15 4.65 -8.14
C TYR A 49 2.33 4.87 -9.42
N PRO A 50 2.14 6.13 -9.85
CA PRO A 50 1.44 6.45 -11.09
C PRO A 50 2.31 6.06 -12.30
N VAL A 51 2.01 4.93 -12.91
CA VAL A 51 2.65 4.45 -14.15
C VAL A 51 2.07 5.05 -15.43
N CYS A 52 1.02 5.87 -15.34
CA CYS A 52 0.42 6.53 -16.50
C CYS A 52 0.75 8.03 -16.47
N TYR A 53 1.51 8.49 -17.46
CA TYR A 53 1.51 9.89 -17.85
C TYR A 53 0.16 10.14 -18.54
N LYS A 54 -0.75 10.86 -17.88
CA LYS A 54 -1.89 11.47 -18.56
C LYS A 54 -1.31 12.54 -19.50
N MET A 55 -0.94 12.15 -20.72
CA MET A 55 -0.93 13.08 -21.85
C MET A 55 -2.34 13.68 -21.87
N GLY A 56 -2.41 15.01 -21.88
CA GLY A 56 -3.65 15.76 -21.71
C GLY A 56 -4.81 15.22 -22.55
N GLY A 57 -5.99 15.22 -21.95
CA GLY A 57 -7.23 14.86 -22.63
C GLY A 57 -8.35 15.73 -22.10
N ASN A 58 -8.53 16.86 -22.80
CA ASN A 58 -9.58 17.89 -22.77
C ASN A 58 -10.04 18.41 -21.39
#